data_AF-A0A2M8PWV0-F1
#
_entry.id   AF-A0A2M8PWV0-F1
#
_cell.length_a   1.000
_cell.length_b   1.000
_cell.length_c   1.000
_cell.angle_alpha   90.00
_cell.angle_beta   90.00
_cell.angle_gamma   90.00
#
_symmetry.space_group_name_H-M   'P 1'
#
loop_
_entity.id
_entity.type
_entity.pdbx_description
1 polymer ?
#
loop_
_entity_poly.entity_id
_entity_poly.type
_entity_poly.pdbx_seq_one_letter_code
_entity_poly.pdbx_strand_id
1 'polypeptide(L)'
;MSDLDQQLSKPISDDDIITPEQAEDILRPEVQRLQAEGWRIVNKPLYGVRMERGIETLDLYVDLLGNIERKTTTTIWTSAFKGRLVAWMLLLVSLLGTLALASALGLLD
;
A
#
# COMPACT_ATOMS: atom_id res chain seq x y z
N MET A 1 -39.99 -1.94 -23.70
CA MET A 1 -38.86 -1.33 -22.95
C MET A 1 -38.89 -1.92 -21.56
N SER A 2 -37.75 -2.42 -21.11
CA SER A 2 -37.59 -3.39 -20.02
C SER A 2 -37.42 -2.69 -18.66
N ASP A 3 -37.91 -3.28 -17.57
CA ASP A 3 -37.72 -2.85 -16.17
C ASP A 3 -36.27 -2.50 -15.79
N LEU A 4 -35.31 -2.94 -16.61
CA LEU A 4 -33.89 -2.65 -16.48
C LEU A 4 -33.51 -1.18 -16.74
N ASP A 5 -34.31 -0.43 -17.51
CA ASP A 5 -34.05 1.00 -17.77
C ASP A 5 -34.46 1.90 -16.58
N GLN A 6 -35.36 1.42 -15.71
CA GLN A 6 -35.89 2.20 -14.59
C GLN A 6 -35.00 2.13 -13.34
N GLN A 7 -34.18 1.09 -13.21
CA GLN A 7 -33.18 0.99 -12.13
C GLN A 7 -31.92 1.84 -12.36
N LEU A 8 -31.63 2.24 -13.61
CA LEU A 8 -30.39 2.95 -13.95
C LEU A 8 -30.45 4.48 -13.82
N SER A 9 -31.60 5.05 -13.48
CA SER A 9 -31.83 6.51 -13.46
C SER A 9 -32.10 7.10 -12.07
N LYS A 10 -31.95 6.32 -10.99
CA LYS A 10 -32.04 6.89 -9.65
C LYS A 10 -30.73 7.64 -9.39
N PRO A 11 -30.73 9.00 -9.30
CA PRO A 11 -29.56 9.68 -8.76
C PRO A 11 -29.31 9.09 -7.37
N ILE A 12 -28.05 8.79 -7.06
CA ILE A 12 -27.64 8.38 -5.71
C ILE A 12 -28.19 9.46 -4.77
N SER A 13 -29.18 9.11 -3.95
CA SER A 13 -29.80 10.07 -3.04
C SER A 13 -28.80 10.37 -1.93
N ASP A 14 -28.73 11.60 -1.43
CA ASP A 14 -27.89 11.92 -0.25
C ASP A 14 -28.27 11.04 0.96
N ASP A 15 -29.51 10.54 1.01
CA ASP A 15 -30.00 9.57 2.00
C ASP A 15 -29.36 8.18 1.87
N ASP A 16 -28.81 7.83 0.70
CA ASP A 16 -28.12 6.57 0.43
C ASP A 16 -26.61 6.66 0.74
N ILE A 17 -26.08 7.87 0.98
CA ILE A 17 -24.67 8.12 1.29
C ILE A 17 -24.43 8.03 2.79
N ILE A 18 -23.50 7.16 3.20
CA ILE A 18 -23.16 7.03 4.62
C ILE A 18 -22.41 8.26 5.14
N THR A 19 -22.71 8.66 6.37
CA THR A 19 -21.95 9.69 7.08
C THR A 19 -20.63 9.12 7.62
N PRO A 20 -19.63 9.96 7.94
CA PRO A 20 -18.39 9.50 8.60
C PRO A 20 -18.65 8.76 9.92
N GLU A 21 -19.68 9.17 10.68
CA GLU A 21 -20.06 8.49 11.93
C GLU A 21 -20.61 7.09 11.67
N GLN A 22 -21.46 6.94 10.64
CA GLN A 22 -21.95 5.62 10.20
C GLN A 22 -20.82 4.74 9.67
N ALA A 23 -19.87 5.32 8.91
CA ALA A 23 -18.68 4.61 8.45
C ALA A 23 -17.83 4.09 9.62
N GLU A 24 -17.68 4.89 10.69
CA GLU A 24 -16.99 4.47 11.90
C GLU A 24 -17.70 3.31 12.60
N ASP A 25 -19.03 3.35 12.73
CA ASP A 25 -19.82 2.27 13.32
C ASP A 25 -19.69 0.96 12.50
N ILE A 26 -19.66 1.05 11.17
CA ILE A 26 -19.46 -0.08 10.26
C ILE A 26 -18.04 -0.67 10.40
N LEU A 27 -17.01 0.18 10.53
CA LEU A 27 -15.61 -0.27 10.65
C LEU A 27 -15.29 -0.81 12.04
N ARG A 28 -15.94 -0.33 13.09
CA ARG A 28 -15.67 -0.66 14.49
C ARG A 28 -15.51 -2.17 14.77
N PRO A 29 -16.43 -3.06 14.36
CA PRO A 29 -16.30 -4.49 14.66
C PRO A 29 -15.06 -5.12 14.01
N GLU A 30 -14.77 -4.77 12.75
CA GLU A 30 -13.61 -5.30 12.03
C GLU A 30 -12.30 -4.75 12.63
N VAL A 31 -12.28 -3.47 12.99
CA VAL A 31 -11.14 -2.82 13.65
C VAL A 31 -10.85 -3.41 15.02
N GLN A 32 -11.88 -3.74 15.81
CA GLN A 32 -11.70 -4.40 17.11
C GLN A 32 -11.13 -5.81 16.94
N ARG A 33 -11.62 -6.57 15.95
CA ARG A 33 -11.08 -7.89 15.63
C ARG A 33 -9.60 -7.81 15.24
N LEU A 34 -9.25 -6.89 14.36
CA LEU A 34 -7.86 -6.71 13.92
C LEU A 34 -6.96 -6.23 15.07
N GLN A 35 -7.44 -5.37 15.95
CA GLN A 35 -6.69 -4.99 17.16
C GLN A 35 -6.41 -6.20 18.06
N ALA A 36 -7.39 -7.09 18.25
CA ALA A 36 -7.18 -8.34 18.98
C ALA A 36 -6.17 -9.29 18.30
N GLU A 37 -6.06 -9.23 16.97
CA GLU A 37 -5.05 -9.95 16.17
C GLU A 37 -3.66 -9.27 16.18
N GLY A 38 -3.50 -8.16 16.91
CA GLY A 38 -2.23 -7.44 17.08
C GLY A 38 -1.99 -6.32 16.06
N TRP A 39 -2.99 -5.93 15.27
CA TRP A 39 -2.91 -4.77 14.37
C TRP A 39 -3.05 -3.46 15.16
N ARG A 40 -2.19 -2.49 14.89
CA ARG A 40 -2.21 -1.18 15.55
C ARG A 40 -2.75 -0.12 14.60
N ILE A 41 -3.63 0.74 15.08
CA ILE A 41 -4.14 1.88 14.31
C ILE A 41 -3.01 2.92 14.16
N VAL A 42 -2.76 3.33 12.92
CA VAL A 42 -1.73 4.32 12.58
C VAL A 42 -2.34 5.63 12.14
N ASN A 43 -3.43 5.57 11.38
CA ASN A 43 -4.19 6.74 10.96
C ASN A 43 -5.68 6.41 10.85
N LYS A 44 -6.54 7.37 11.15
CA LYS A 44 -8.00 7.21 11.12
C LYS A 44 -8.64 8.32 10.26
N PRO A 45 -8.67 8.16 8.93
CA PRO A 45 -9.45 9.03 8.06
C PRO A 45 -10.97 8.87 8.27
N LEU A 46 -11.78 9.79 7.73
CA LEU A 46 -13.23 9.86 7.96
C LEU A 46 -14.01 8.61 7.50
N TYR A 47 -13.53 7.93 6.46
CA TYR A 47 -14.19 6.76 5.85
C TYR A 47 -13.28 5.52 5.86
N GLY A 48 -12.31 5.47 6.77
CA GLY A 48 -11.35 4.38 6.77
C GLY A 48 -10.46 4.34 7.99
N VAL A 49 -9.67 3.29 8.06
CA VAL A 49 -8.64 3.12 9.07
C VAL A 49 -7.42 2.47 8.45
N ARG A 50 -6.26 3.07 8.70
CA ARG A 50 -4.97 2.49 8.36
C ARG A 50 -4.44 1.79 9.60
N MET A 51 -4.18 0.50 9.44
CA MET A 51 -3.63 -0.35 10.48
C MET A 51 -2.29 -0.95 10.03
N GLU A 52 -1.40 -1.20 10.98
CA GLU A 52 -0.10 -1.81 10.70
C GLU A 52 0.18 -2.96 11.67
N ARG A 53 0.84 -3.99 11.15
CA ARG A 53 1.34 -5.13 11.91
C ARG A 53 2.69 -5.56 11.35
N GLY A 54 3.77 -5.18 12.03
CA GLY A 54 5.14 -5.48 11.59
C GLY A 54 5.49 -4.76 10.28
N ILE A 55 5.58 -5.53 9.18
CA ILE A 55 5.89 -5.02 7.82
C ILE A 55 4.63 -4.92 6.92
N GLU A 56 3.46 -5.26 7.47
CA GLU A 56 2.19 -5.26 6.75
C GLU A 56 1.40 -4.00 7.11
N THR A 57 0.93 -3.30 6.08
CA THR A 57 -0.01 -2.18 6.22
C THR A 57 -1.35 -2.63 5.64
N LEU A 58 -2.41 -2.52 6.42
CA LEU A 58 -3.77 -2.83 6.01
C LEU A 58 -4.56 -1.53 6.03
N ASP A 59 -5.04 -1.14 4.85
CA ASP A 59 -6.01 -0.06 4.77
C ASP A 59 -7.41 -0.67 4.64
N LEU A 60 -8.30 -0.34 5.59
CA LEU A 60 -9.73 -0.59 5.44
C LEU A 60 -10.42 0.72 5.08
N TYR A 61 -11.22 0.68 4.03
CA TYR A 61 -12.07 1.79 3.61
C TYR A 61 -13.51 1.33 3.55
N VAL A 62 -14.44 2.24 3.81
CA VAL A 62 -15.86 2.03 3.54
C VAL A 62 -16.25 2.93 2.40
N ASP A 63 -16.85 2.35 1.38
CA ASP A 63 -17.44 3.10 0.28
C ASP A 63 -18.66 3.90 0.76
N LEU A 64 -19.07 4.91 0.01
CA LEU A 64 -20.23 5.77 0.31
C LEU A 64 -21.55 4.98 0.41
N LEU A 65 -21.58 3.76 -0.12
CA LEU A 65 -22.70 2.82 -0.03
C LEU A 65 -22.62 1.83 1.15
N GLY A 66 -21.59 1.91 2.00
CA GLY A 66 -21.43 1.02 3.16
C GLY A 66 -20.65 -0.26 2.90
N ASN A 67 -20.05 -0.44 1.72
CA ASN A 67 -19.23 -1.61 1.42
C ASN A 67 -17.82 -1.47 1.99
N ILE A 68 -17.33 -2.48 2.71
CA ILE A 68 -15.98 -2.50 3.28
C ILE A 68 -14.99 -3.03 2.23
N GLU A 69 -14.10 -2.18 1.75
CA GLU A 69 -12.97 -2.57 0.93
C GLU A 69 -11.72 -2.78 1.79
N ARG A 70 -11.03 -3.91 1.58
CA ARG A 70 -9.77 -4.24 2.25
C ARG A 70 -8.64 -4.18 1.26
N LYS A 71 -7.69 -3.28 1.49
CA LYS A 71 -6.47 -3.19 0.70
C LYS A 71 -5.27 -3.51 1.58
N THR A 72 -4.86 -4.78 1.55
CA THR A 72 -3.61 -5.20 2.19
C THR A 72 -2.45 -4.80 1.31
N THR A 73 -1.60 -3.90 1.82
CA THR A 73 -0.33 -3.56 1.21
C THR A 73 0.78 -4.13 2.09
N THR A 74 1.34 -5.28 1.69
CA THR A 74 2.59 -5.74 2.28
C THR A 74 3.69 -4.79 1.81
N THR A 75 4.41 -4.15 2.74
CA THR A 75 5.61 -3.38 2.40
C THR A 75 6.70 -4.38 2.04
N ILE A 76 6.64 -4.88 0.80
CA ILE A 76 7.75 -5.59 0.21
C ILE A 76 8.76 -4.52 -0.21
N TRP A 77 9.91 -4.47 0.46
CA TRP A 77 11.04 -3.59 0.16
C TRP A 77 11.70 -3.88 -1.21
N THR A 78 10.94 -4.22 -2.25
CA THR A 78 11.43 -5.10 -3.33
C THR A 78 11.79 -4.45 -4.65
N SER A 79 11.82 -3.13 -4.79
CA SER A 79 12.26 -2.50 -6.06
C SER A 79 13.31 -1.41 -5.88
N ALA A 80 13.14 -0.47 -4.95
CA ALA A 80 14.05 0.66 -4.79
C ALA A 80 15.46 0.26 -4.33
N PHE A 81 15.59 -0.77 -3.49
CA PHE A 81 16.89 -1.23 -3.00
C PHE A 81 17.70 -2.03 -4.04
N LYS A 82 17.04 -2.60 -5.05
CA LYS A 82 17.71 -3.44 -6.06
C LYS A 82 18.57 -2.62 -7.01
N GLY A 83 18.10 -1.45 -7.43
CA GLY A 83 18.83 -0.59 -8.37
C GLY A 83 20.17 -0.09 -7.82
N ARG A 84 20.18 0.34 -6.56
CA ARG A 84 21.40 0.83 -5.90
C ARG A 84 22.43 -0.28 -5.74
N LEU A 85 22.02 -1.48 -5.31
CA LEU A 85 22.94 -2.60 -5.13
C LEU A 85 23.61 -3.02 -6.45
N VAL A 86 22.84 -3.08 -7.54
CA VAL A 86 23.38 -3.37 -8.88
C VAL A 86 24.36 -2.29 -9.32
N ALA A 87 24.06 -1.01 -9.10
CA ALA A 87 24.97 0.08 -9.41
C ALA A 87 26.29 -0.03 -8.64
N TRP A 88 26.27 -0.38 -7.34
CA TRP A 88 27.48 -0.63 -6.55
C TRP A 88 28.28 -1.82 -7.06
N MET A 89 27.62 -2.92 -7.47
CA MET A 89 28.32 -4.06 -8.07
C MET A 89 29.01 -3.68 -9.37
N LEU A 90 28.32 -2.96 -10.27
CA LEU A 90 28.91 -2.50 -11.54
C LEU A 90 30.07 -1.52 -11.31
N LEU A 91 29.95 -0.62 -10.33
CA LEU A 91 31.02 0.29 -9.94
C LEU A 91 32.26 -0.49 -9.48
N LEU A 92 32.10 -1.47 -8.59
CA LEU A 92 33.20 -2.28 -8.07
C LEU A 92 33.86 -3.09 -9.19
N VAL A 93 33.08 -3.71 -10.06
CA VAL A 93 33.61 -4.46 -11.22
C VAL A 93 34.39 -3.54 -12.16
N SER A 94 33.87 -2.35 -12.44
CA SER A 94 34.57 -1.37 -13.26
C SER A 94 35.89 -0.95 -12.61
N LEU A 95 35.90 -0.68 -11.31
CA LEU A 95 37.09 -0.26 -10.58
C LEU A 95 38.16 -1.35 -10.55
N LEU A 96 37.76 -2.59 -10.26
CA LEU A 96 38.64 -3.76 -10.31
C LEU A 96 39.20 -3.99 -11.72
N GLY A 97 38.38 -3.83 -12.75
CA GLY A 97 38.81 -3.91 -14.14
C GLY A 97 39.87 -2.86 -14.48
N THR A 98 39.63 -1.60 -14.10
CA THR A 98 40.61 -0.53 -14.32
C THR A 98 41.91 -0.76 -13.54
N LEU A 99 41.83 -1.22 -12.29
CA LEU A 99 43.00 -1.52 -11.46
C LEU A 99 43.81 -2.69 -12.03
N ALA A 100 43.14 -3.74 -12.50
CA ALA A 100 43.80 -4.88 -13.14
C ALA A 100 44.50 -4.48 -14.44
N LEU A 101 43.87 -3.62 -15.26
CA LEU A 101 44.51 -3.06 -16.45
C LEU A 101 45.72 -2.17 -16.09
N ALA A 102 45.57 -1.29 -15.10
CA ALA A 102 46.66 -0.42 -14.67
C ALA A 102 47.84 -1.23 -14.11
N SER A 103 47.59 -2.30 -13.37
CA SER A 103 48.62 -3.22 -12.86
C SER A 103 49.29 -4.00 -14.00
N ALA A 104 48.52 -4.50 -14.98
CA ALA A 104 49.06 -5.21 -16.13
C ALA A 104 49.93 -4.33 -17.05
N LEU A 105 49.63 -3.03 -17.10
CA LEU A 105 50.41 -2.04 -17.85
C LEU A 105 51.62 -1.51 -17.07
N GLY A 106 51.83 -1.94 -15.82
CA GLY A 106 52.93 -1.45 -14.98
C GLY A 106 52.77 0.01 -14.55
N LEU A 107 51.55 0.57 -14.59
CA LEU A 107 51.25 1.94 -14.15
C LEU A 107 51.17 2.08 -12.62
N LEU A 108 51.22 0.97 -11.90
CA LEU A 108 51.17 0.88 -10.43
C LEU A 108 52.51 0.47 -9.81
N ASP A 109 53.57 0.42 -10.61
CA ASP A 109 54.97 0.25 -10.17
C ASP A 109 55.65 1.61 -9.95
#